data_AF-A0A552WMS6-F1
#
_entry.id   AF-A0A552WMS6-F1
#
_cell.length_a   1.000
_cell.length_b   1.000
_cell.length_c   1.000
_cell.angle_alpha   90.00
_cell.angle_beta   90.00
_cell.angle_gamma   90.00
#
_symmetry.space_group_name_H-M   'P 1'
#
loop_
_entity.id
_entity.type
_entity.pdbx_description
1 polymer ?
#
loop_
_entity_poly.entity_id
_entity_poly.type
_entity_poly.pdbx_seq_one_letter_code
_entity_poly.pdbx_strand_id
1 'polypeptide(L)'
;MTGGLGDWEPAPAPADETVGAFARQVAQAAGDRAEAWAAVGQVLTMDEAAITALRAGGPSAAWRAGARWLGDDAGMFWADLITLDAFARGAGRRQPAADAASLGRDHAAIVAPALDVVAYVREVAELCRQEAAAWGAGDMAQGKALRVREREVIDAELVPVLPELGARLAREAEVKVWQTLGRLVLAWLSVESGKDYQRAVLGDNGR
;
A
#
# COMPACT_ATOMS: atom_id res chain seq x y z
N MET A 1 0.28 -55.87 37.83
CA MET A 1 1.04 -54.64 37.52
C MET A 1 0.19 -53.79 36.60
N THR A 2 -0.65 -52.93 37.16
CA THR A 2 -1.50 -51.97 36.44
C THR A 2 -0.75 -50.65 36.35
N GLY A 3 -0.20 -50.35 35.18
CA GLY A 3 0.46 -49.08 34.90
C GLY A 3 -0.57 -47.96 34.92
N GLY A 4 -0.42 -47.04 35.88
CA GLY A 4 -1.21 -45.81 35.92
C GLY A 4 -0.91 -44.97 34.69
N LEU A 5 -1.94 -44.69 33.90
CA LEU A 5 -1.92 -43.61 32.93
C LEU A 5 -1.74 -42.33 33.75
N GLY A 6 -0.54 -41.74 33.66
CA GLY A 6 -0.25 -40.48 34.33
C GLY A 6 -1.28 -39.44 33.91
N ASP A 7 -1.85 -38.76 34.91
CA ASP A 7 -2.78 -37.66 34.72
C ASP A 7 -2.16 -36.65 33.74
N TRP A 8 -2.72 -36.59 32.54
CA TRP A 8 -2.35 -35.60 31.55
C TRP A 8 -2.95 -34.28 32.00
N GLU A 9 -2.11 -33.39 32.51
CA GLU A 9 -2.51 -32.03 32.86
C GLU A 9 -2.46 -31.19 31.58
N PRO A 10 -3.56 -30.55 31.16
CA PRO A 10 -3.57 -29.71 29.97
C PRO A 10 -2.60 -28.55 30.15
N ALA A 11 -1.78 -28.28 29.13
CA ALA A 11 -0.87 -27.14 29.13
C ALA A 11 -1.66 -25.85 29.43
N PRO A 12 -1.13 -24.95 30.29
CA PRO A 12 -1.79 -23.70 30.60
C PRO A 12 -2.08 -22.93 29.31
N ALA A 13 -3.29 -22.37 29.21
CA ALA A 13 -3.66 -21.54 28.08
C ALA A 13 -2.62 -20.41 27.91
N PRO A 14 -2.23 -20.07 26.67
CA PRO A 14 -1.30 -18.98 26.42
C PRO A 14 -1.82 -17.70 27.10
N ALA A 15 -0.94 -17.02 27.84
CA ALA A 15 -1.30 -15.85 28.62
C ALA A 15 -1.93 -14.74 27.74
N ASP A 16 -2.95 -14.06 28.28
CA ASP A 16 -3.70 -12.95 27.65
C ASP A 16 -2.81 -11.84 27.07
N GLU A 17 -1.59 -11.67 27.60
CA GLU A 17 -0.60 -10.72 27.08
C GLU A 17 -0.23 -10.97 25.62
N THR A 18 -0.28 -12.22 25.16
CA THR A 18 0.08 -12.59 23.78
C THR A 18 -1.00 -12.21 22.77
N VAL A 19 -2.27 -12.44 23.11
CA VAL A 19 -3.42 -12.16 22.25
C VAL A 19 -3.63 -10.66 22.10
N GLY A 20 -3.55 -9.91 23.21
CA GLY A 20 -3.66 -8.45 23.16
C GLY A 20 -2.50 -7.79 22.41
N ALA A 21 -1.27 -8.29 22.57
CA ALA A 21 -0.12 -7.79 21.81
C ALA A 21 -0.25 -8.07 20.31
N PHE A 22 -0.71 -9.26 19.95
CA PHE A 22 -1.00 -9.62 18.56
C PHE A 22 -2.05 -8.71 17.94
N ALA A 23 -3.20 -8.51 18.60
CA ALA A 23 -4.26 -7.65 18.09
C ALA A 23 -3.78 -6.20 17.84
N ARG A 24 -2.95 -5.65 18.72
CA ARG A 24 -2.34 -4.32 18.51
C ARG A 24 -1.39 -4.28 17.31
N GLN A 25 -0.61 -5.33 17.09
CA GLN A 25 0.28 -5.40 15.93
C GLN A 25 -0.51 -5.47 14.61
N VAL A 26 -1.59 -6.27 14.58
CA VAL A 26 -2.47 -6.33 13.41
C VAL A 26 -3.19 -5.00 13.18
N ALA A 27 -3.67 -4.36 14.25
CA ALA A 27 -4.28 -3.04 14.17
C ALA A 27 -3.33 -1.99 13.58
N GLN A 28 -2.07 -1.98 14.04
CA GLN A 28 -1.04 -1.09 13.50
C GLN A 28 -0.76 -1.39 12.02
N ALA A 29 -0.59 -2.66 11.64
CA ALA A 29 -0.34 -3.04 10.25
C ALA A 29 -1.50 -2.64 9.32
N ALA A 30 -2.76 -2.84 9.75
CA ALA A 30 -3.93 -2.40 9.01
C ALA A 30 -3.99 -0.87 8.87
N GLY A 31 -3.65 -0.12 9.93
CA GLY A 31 -3.54 1.33 9.89
C GLY A 31 -2.46 1.82 8.91
N ASP A 32 -1.27 1.22 8.94
CA ASP A 32 -0.18 1.55 8.03
C ASP A 32 -0.54 1.21 6.56
N ARG A 33 -1.26 0.11 6.33
CA ARG A 33 -1.82 -0.25 5.01
C ARG A 33 -2.87 0.75 4.52
N ALA A 34 -3.71 1.27 5.41
CA ALA A 34 -4.68 2.30 5.06
C ALA A 34 -4.00 3.58 4.55
N GLU A 35 -2.93 4.02 5.23
CA GLU A 35 -2.17 5.20 4.82
C GLU A 35 -1.44 4.98 3.48
N ALA A 36 -0.90 3.79 3.25
CA ALA A 36 -0.30 3.42 1.97
C ALA A 36 -1.33 3.42 0.82
N TRP A 37 -2.55 2.93 1.03
CA TRP A 37 -3.63 3.03 0.04
C TRP A 37 -4.11 4.48 -0.15
N ALA A 38 -4.17 5.28 0.92
CA ALA A 38 -4.46 6.71 0.81
C ALA A 38 -3.41 7.43 -0.04
N ALA A 39 -2.13 7.10 0.12
CA ALA A 39 -1.06 7.62 -0.72
C ALA A 39 -1.21 7.22 -2.20
N VAL A 40 -1.66 5.99 -2.50
CA VAL A 40 -2.04 5.60 -3.89
C VAL A 40 -3.15 6.52 -4.40
N GLY A 41 -4.21 6.74 -3.61
CA GLY A 41 -5.31 7.62 -4.00
C GLY A 41 -4.89 9.07 -4.25
N GLN A 42 -3.99 9.61 -3.42
CA GLN A 42 -3.40 10.94 -3.61
C GLN A 42 -2.61 11.01 -4.91
N VAL A 43 -1.76 10.02 -5.17
CA VAL A 43 -0.96 9.93 -6.39
C VAL A 43 -1.85 9.87 -7.63
N LEU A 44 -2.93 9.09 -7.63
CA LEU A 44 -3.84 8.99 -8.77
C LEU A 44 -4.71 10.24 -8.95
N THR A 45 -5.03 10.97 -7.87
CA THR A 45 -5.78 12.23 -7.96
C THR A 45 -4.89 13.37 -8.47
N MET A 46 -3.65 13.46 -7.95
CA MET A 46 -2.63 14.47 -8.25
C MET A 46 -3.15 15.92 -8.31
N ASP A 47 -4.01 16.29 -7.36
CA ASP A 47 -4.40 17.68 -7.14
C ASP A 47 -3.28 18.49 -6.46
N GLU A 48 -3.52 19.78 -6.22
CA GLU A 48 -2.51 20.68 -5.61
C GLU A 48 -2.07 20.20 -4.21
N ALA A 49 -2.99 19.62 -3.43
CA ALA A 49 -2.68 19.08 -2.12
C ALA A 49 -1.80 17.83 -2.23
N ALA A 50 -2.12 16.91 -3.14
CA ALA A 50 -1.33 15.73 -3.43
C ALA A 50 0.08 16.09 -3.95
N ILE A 51 0.21 17.08 -4.83
CA ILE A 51 1.50 17.59 -5.31
C ILE A 51 2.31 18.17 -4.15
N THR A 52 1.67 18.94 -3.27
CA THR A 52 2.32 19.51 -2.08
C THR A 52 2.82 18.40 -1.16
N ALA A 53 2.00 17.38 -0.89
CA ALA A 53 2.38 16.22 -0.08
C ALA A 53 3.54 15.43 -0.73
N LEU A 54 3.50 15.22 -2.04
CA LEU A 54 4.56 14.56 -2.80
C LEU A 54 5.88 15.32 -2.70
N ARG A 55 5.86 16.65 -2.85
CA ARG A 55 7.03 17.51 -2.69
C ARG A 55 7.60 17.47 -1.26
N ALA A 56 6.75 17.26 -0.26
CA ALA A 56 7.14 17.08 1.13
C ALA A 56 7.61 15.64 1.48
N GLY A 57 7.48 14.68 0.56
CA GLY A 57 7.83 13.28 0.80
C GLY A 57 6.77 12.47 1.56
N GLY A 58 5.54 12.97 1.66
CA GLY A 58 4.43 12.28 2.36
C GLY A 58 4.19 10.86 1.84
N PRO A 59 3.97 10.66 0.52
CA PRO A 59 3.76 9.31 -0.04
C PRO A 59 4.90 8.32 0.23
N SER A 60 6.16 8.78 0.21
CA SER A 60 7.30 7.89 0.49
C SER A 60 7.33 7.44 1.95
N ALA A 61 6.94 8.31 2.89
CA ALA A 61 6.80 7.94 4.29
C ALA A 61 5.65 6.94 4.52
N ALA A 62 4.49 7.16 3.89
CA ALA A 62 3.33 6.30 4.00
C ALA A 62 3.63 4.88 3.48
N TRP A 63 4.21 4.73 2.29
CA TRP A 63 4.56 3.41 1.75
C TRP A 63 5.66 2.71 2.56
N ARG A 64 6.61 3.44 3.14
CA ARG A 64 7.59 2.83 4.06
C ARG A 64 6.91 2.26 5.29
N ALA A 65 6.00 3.00 5.92
CA ALA A 65 5.25 2.51 7.07
C ALA A 65 4.43 1.27 6.69
N GLY A 66 3.67 1.37 5.59
CA GLY A 66 2.87 0.28 5.04
C GLY A 66 3.67 -0.97 4.66
N ALA A 67 4.95 -0.85 4.31
CA ALA A 67 5.80 -1.98 3.95
C ALA A 67 6.56 -2.61 5.15
N ARG A 68 6.54 -2.01 6.35
CA ARG A 68 7.35 -2.51 7.49
C ARG A 68 7.04 -3.94 7.89
N TRP A 69 5.77 -4.33 7.81
CA TRP A 69 5.32 -5.67 8.19
C TRP A 69 5.81 -6.77 7.23
N LEU A 70 6.33 -6.40 6.05
CA LEU A 70 6.86 -7.33 5.05
C LEU A 70 8.26 -7.86 5.38
N GLY A 71 8.97 -7.24 6.32
CA GLY A 71 10.34 -7.64 6.64
C GLY A 71 11.28 -7.53 5.43
N ASP A 72 11.91 -8.65 5.06
CA ASP A 72 12.89 -8.70 3.97
C ASP A 72 12.27 -8.39 2.60
N ASP A 73 10.97 -8.68 2.40
CA ASP A 73 10.25 -8.43 1.15
C ASP A 73 10.02 -6.93 0.88
N ALA A 74 10.18 -6.07 1.90
CA ALA A 74 10.18 -4.61 1.70
C ALA A 74 11.29 -4.15 0.73
N GLY A 75 12.28 -5.02 0.48
CA GLY A 75 13.33 -4.90 -0.55
C GLY A 75 12.86 -4.30 -1.87
N MET A 76 11.69 -4.72 -2.34
CA MET A 76 11.18 -4.34 -3.67
C MET A 76 10.84 -2.84 -3.82
N PHE A 77 10.58 -2.14 -2.71
CA PHE A 77 10.21 -0.72 -2.73
C PHE A 77 11.42 0.22 -2.70
N TRP A 78 12.58 -0.21 -2.20
CA TRP A 78 13.65 0.71 -1.77
C TRP A 78 14.20 1.61 -2.87
N ALA A 79 14.49 1.06 -4.06
CA ALA A 79 15.08 1.83 -5.15
C ALA A 79 14.17 2.97 -5.61
N ASP A 80 12.86 2.69 -5.70
CA ASP A 80 11.87 3.67 -6.11
C ASP A 80 11.59 4.70 -4.99
N LEU A 81 11.55 4.26 -3.73
CA LEU A 81 11.42 5.17 -2.58
C LEU A 81 12.61 6.13 -2.44
N ILE A 82 13.84 5.66 -2.68
CA ILE A 82 15.04 6.53 -2.72
C ILE A 82 14.91 7.59 -3.81
N THR A 83 14.41 7.19 -4.98
CA THR A 83 14.15 8.12 -6.11
C THR A 83 13.12 9.19 -5.71
N LEU A 84 12.06 8.78 -5.00
CA LEU A 84 11.01 9.69 -4.53
C LEU A 84 11.53 10.70 -3.49
N ASP A 85 12.40 10.26 -2.57
CA ASP A 85 13.06 11.17 -1.62
C ASP A 85 14.02 12.15 -2.30
N ALA A 86 14.71 11.73 -3.36
CA ALA A 86 15.55 12.63 -4.15
C ALA A 86 14.69 13.69 -4.86
N PHE A 87 13.51 13.30 -5.37
CA PHE A 87 12.54 14.24 -5.92
C PHE A 87 12.09 15.26 -4.87
N ALA A 88 11.67 14.80 -3.68
CA ALA A 88 11.19 15.65 -2.58
C ALA A 88 12.27 16.64 -2.10
N ARG A 89 13.50 16.18 -1.85
CA ARG A 89 14.63 17.07 -1.50
C ARG A 89 14.94 18.08 -2.59
N GLY A 90 14.83 17.69 -3.85
CA GLY A 90 15.01 18.59 -5.00
C GLY A 90 13.87 19.60 -5.17
N ALA A 91 12.66 19.27 -4.72
CA ALA A 91 11.46 20.07 -4.92
C ALA A 91 11.56 21.46 -4.28
N GLY A 92 12.24 21.58 -3.13
CA GLY A 92 12.46 22.86 -2.46
C GLY A 92 13.21 23.91 -3.32
N ARG A 93 13.91 23.48 -4.37
CA ARG A 93 14.61 24.36 -5.32
C ARG A 93 13.83 24.63 -6.61
N ARG A 94 12.69 23.94 -6.82
CA ARG A 94 11.83 24.10 -8.00
C ARG A 94 10.56 24.86 -7.63
N GLN A 95 10.08 25.67 -8.57
CA GLN A 95 8.79 26.33 -8.40
C GLN A 95 7.65 25.30 -8.36
N PRO A 96 6.70 25.37 -7.40
CA PRO A 96 5.56 24.45 -7.33
C PRO A 96 4.76 24.37 -8.63
N ALA A 97 4.53 25.51 -9.29
CA ALA A 97 3.79 25.57 -10.54
C ALA A 97 4.47 24.79 -11.69
N ALA A 98 5.81 24.71 -11.69
CA ALA A 98 6.53 23.94 -12.70
C ALA A 98 6.36 22.43 -12.50
N ASP A 99 6.41 21.97 -11.24
CA ASP A 99 6.11 20.57 -10.92
C ASP A 99 4.64 20.24 -11.24
N ALA A 100 3.70 21.12 -10.89
CA ALA A 100 2.29 20.94 -11.20
C ALA A 100 2.01 20.86 -12.71
N ALA A 101 2.59 21.76 -13.50
CA ALA A 101 2.45 21.73 -14.96
C ALA A 101 3.04 20.45 -15.57
N SER A 102 4.20 20.01 -15.08
CA SER A 102 4.85 18.79 -15.59
C SER A 102 4.08 17.53 -15.21
N LEU A 103 3.61 17.42 -13.97
CA LEU A 103 2.84 16.28 -13.48
C LEU A 103 1.46 16.21 -14.10
N GLY A 104 0.83 17.37 -14.32
CA GLY A 104 -0.51 17.48 -14.89
C GLY A 104 -0.61 16.98 -16.33
N ARG A 105 0.46 17.09 -17.14
CA ARG A 105 0.47 16.54 -18.51
C ARG A 105 0.35 15.02 -18.53
N ASP A 106 1.23 14.33 -17.81
CA ASP A 106 1.19 12.86 -17.69
C ASP A 106 -0.10 12.40 -17.02
N HIS A 107 -0.60 13.14 -16.01
CA HIS A 107 -1.88 12.83 -15.36
C HIS A 107 -3.04 12.86 -16.36
N ALA A 108 -3.18 13.95 -17.12
CA ALA A 108 -4.24 14.09 -18.11
C ALA A 108 -4.19 13.01 -19.21
N ALA A 109 -2.99 12.63 -19.64
CA ALA A 109 -2.81 11.66 -20.72
C ALA A 109 -2.96 10.19 -20.28
N ILE A 110 -2.54 9.86 -19.06
CA ILE A 110 -2.43 8.46 -18.60
C ILE A 110 -3.45 8.12 -17.52
N VAL A 111 -3.61 8.99 -16.51
CA VAL A 111 -4.39 8.69 -15.28
C VAL A 111 -5.84 9.13 -15.37
N ALA A 112 -6.11 10.34 -15.90
CA ALA A 112 -7.45 10.90 -15.98
C ALA A 112 -8.48 9.97 -16.67
N PRO A 113 -8.15 9.19 -17.72
CA PRO A 113 -9.08 8.23 -18.32
C PRO A 113 -9.54 7.10 -17.39
N ALA A 114 -8.83 6.86 -16.29
CA ALA A 114 -9.09 5.79 -15.33
C ALA A 114 -9.37 6.32 -13.91
N LEU A 115 -9.76 7.61 -13.78
CA LEU A 115 -9.88 8.27 -12.47
C LEU A 115 -10.94 7.64 -11.55
N ASP A 116 -11.92 6.94 -12.13
CA ASP A 116 -12.97 6.24 -11.36
C ASP A 116 -12.39 5.19 -10.39
N VAL A 117 -11.21 4.62 -10.70
CA VAL A 117 -10.52 3.65 -9.83
C VAL A 117 -10.14 4.26 -8.46
N VAL A 118 -10.02 5.59 -8.38
CA VAL A 118 -9.70 6.30 -7.13
C VAL A 118 -10.77 6.09 -6.07
N ALA A 119 -12.04 5.95 -6.46
CA ALA A 119 -13.12 5.68 -5.51
C ALA A 119 -12.89 4.35 -4.78
N TYR A 120 -12.53 3.29 -5.51
CA TYR A 120 -12.25 1.98 -4.95
C TYR A 120 -10.96 1.95 -4.13
N VAL A 121 -9.93 2.71 -4.54
CA VAL A 121 -8.71 2.87 -3.72
C VAL A 121 -9.05 3.51 -2.36
N ARG A 122 -9.93 4.53 -2.35
CA ARG A 122 -10.38 5.17 -1.11
C ARG A 122 -11.24 4.22 -0.26
N GLU A 123 -12.07 3.40 -0.89
CA GLU A 123 -12.85 2.36 -0.21
C GLU A 123 -11.94 1.35 0.49
N VAL A 124 -10.91 0.83 -0.19
CA VAL A 124 -9.94 -0.11 0.43
C VAL A 124 -9.20 0.56 1.59
N ALA A 125 -8.76 1.81 1.44
CA ALA A 125 -8.12 2.55 2.53
C ALA A 125 -9.05 2.70 3.74
N GLU A 126 -10.35 2.91 3.52
CA GLU A 126 -11.34 2.99 4.59
C GLU A 126 -11.60 1.64 5.26
N LEU A 127 -11.71 0.57 4.49
CA LEU A 127 -11.82 -0.78 5.03
C LEU A 127 -10.62 -1.13 5.92
N CYS A 128 -9.40 -0.76 5.52
CA CYS A 128 -8.20 -0.94 6.35
C CYS A 128 -8.24 -0.14 7.67
N ARG A 129 -8.80 1.08 7.66
CA ARG A 129 -9.00 1.85 8.90
C ARG A 129 -10.02 1.18 9.82
N GLN A 130 -11.10 0.65 9.24
CA GLN A 130 -12.11 -0.09 10.00
C GLN A 130 -11.54 -1.40 10.55
N GLU A 131 -10.70 -2.10 9.77
CA GLU A 131 -9.98 -3.29 10.22
C GLU A 131 -9.10 -2.93 11.42
N ALA A 132 -8.30 -1.87 11.30
CA ALA A 132 -7.44 -1.40 12.37
C ALA A 132 -8.21 -1.09 13.66
N ALA A 133 -9.35 -0.40 13.55
CA ALA A 133 -10.22 -0.09 14.68
C ALA A 133 -10.80 -1.35 15.33
N ALA A 134 -11.29 -2.31 14.53
CA ALA A 134 -11.83 -3.57 15.04
C ALA A 134 -10.78 -4.37 15.82
N TRP A 135 -9.58 -4.55 15.26
CA TRP A 135 -8.48 -5.21 15.95
C TRP A 135 -8.04 -4.47 17.21
N GLY A 136 -7.97 -3.13 17.17
CA GLY A 136 -7.63 -2.30 18.33
C GLY A 136 -8.64 -2.40 19.48
N ALA A 137 -9.91 -2.66 19.16
CA ALA A 137 -10.98 -2.90 20.12
C ALA A 137 -11.08 -4.37 20.59
N GLY A 138 -10.28 -5.28 20.03
CA GLY A 138 -10.31 -6.71 20.33
C GLY A 138 -11.39 -7.50 19.57
N ASP A 139 -12.11 -6.89 18.62
CA ASP A 139 -13.09 -7.56 17.77
C ASP A 139 -12.41 -8.24 16.57
N MET A 140 -11.82 -9.40 16.84
CA MET A 140 -11.09 -10.18 15.84
C MET A 140 -12.00 -10.75 14.73
N ALA A 141 -13.27 -10.99 15.04
CA ALA A 141 -14.22 -11.54 14.07
C ALA A 141 -14.52 -10.50 12.99
N GLN A 142 -14.84 -9.27 13.42
CA GLN A 142 -15.06 -8.16 12.50
C GLN A 142 -13.78 -7.79 11.73
N GLY A 143 -12.62 -7.76 12.39
CA GLY A 143 -11.34 -7.49 11.73
C GLY A 143 -11.05 -8.46 10.58
N LYS A 144 -11.26 -9.78 10.80
CA LYS A 144 -11.11 -10.79 9.75
C LYS A 144 -12.13 -10.63 8.62
N ALA A 145 -13.39 -10.30 8.94
CA ALA A 145 -14.42 -10.09 7.93
C ALA A 145 -14.08 -8.87 7.03
N LEU A 146 -13.59 -7.78 7.61
CA LEU A 146 -13.13 -6.60 6.89
C LEU A 146 -11.95 -6.93 5.98
N ARG A 147 -10.97 -7.72 6.44
CA ARG A 147 -9.84 -8.17 5.62
C ARG A 147 -10.27 -8.96 4.38
N VAL A 148 -11.30 -9.81 4.52
CA VAL A 148 -11.90 -10.52 3.36
C VAL A 148 -12.55 -9.53 2.41
N ARG A 149 -13.30 -8.55 2.93
CA ARG A 149 -13.97 -7.54 2.12
C ARG A 149 -12.98 -6.65 1.36
N GLU A 150 -11.89 -6.23 1.99
CA GLU A 150 -10.78 -5.54 1.32
C GLU A 150 -10.31 -6.33 0.11
N ARG A 151 -10.10 -7.64 0.30
CA ARG A 151 -9.58 -8.52 -0.73
C ARG A 151 -10.56 -8.65 -1.90
N GLU A 152 -11.85 -8.76 -1.63
CA GLU A 152 -12.90 -8.76 -2.65
C GLU A 152 -12.86 -7.48 -3.50
N VAL A 153 -12.77 -6.30 -2.88
CA VAL A 153 -12.70 -5.02 -3.61
C VAL A 153 -11.41 -4.92 -4.42
N ILE A 154 -10.27 -5.33 -3.85
CA ILE A 154 -8.99 -5.36 -4.58
C ILE A 154 -9.09 -6.23 -5.82
N ASP A 155 -9.56 -7.47 -5.67
CA ASP A 155 -9.59 -8.44 -6.76
C ASP A 155 -10.65 -8.11 -7.82
N ALA A 156 -11.80 -7.57 -7.42
CA ALA A 156 -12.90 -7.24 -8.34
C ALA A 156 -12.71 -5.89 -9.05
N GLU A 157 -12.25 -4.86 -8.33
CA GLU A 157 -12.30 -3.48 -8.83
C GLU A 157 -10.91 -2.91 -9.16
N LEU A 158 -9.88 -3.26 -8.38
CA LEU A 158 -8.55 -2.68 -8.56
C LEU A 158 -7.66 -3.49 -9.52
N VAL A 159 -7.66 -4.82 -9.39
CA VAL A 159 -6.85 -5.71 -10.21
C VAL A 159 -7.14 -5.61 -11.72
N PRO A 160 -8.37 -5.39 -12.19
CA PRO A 160 -8.61 -5.22 -13.63
C PRO A 160 -8.02 -3.94 -14.23
N VAL A 161 -7.71 -2.93 -13.41
CA VAL A 161 -7.36 -1.58 -13.88
C VAL A 161 -5.94 -1.17 -13.51
N LEU A 162 -5.57 -1.31 -12.23
CA LEU A 162 -4.30 -0.79 -11.70
C LEU A 162 -3.04 -1.41 -12.32
N PRO A 163 -2.98 -2.71 -12.70
CA PRO A 163 -1.79 -3.26 -13.36
C PRO A 163 -1.47 -2.56 -14.68
N GLU A 164 -2.47 -2.36 -15.54
CA GLU A 164 -2.27 -1.67 -16.82
C GLU A 164 -1.95 -0.20 -16.61
N LEU A 165 -2.69 0.49 -15.73
CA LEU A 165 -2.42 1.90 -15.41
C LEU A 165 -1.01 2.11 -14.86
N GLY A 166 -0.59 1.25 -13.92
CA GLY A 166 0.75 1.28 -13.33
C GLY A 166 1.84 0.98 -14.36
N ALA A 167 1.58 0.06 -15.30
CA ALA A 167 2.50 -0.26 -16.40
C ALA A 167 2.69 0.94 -17.34
N ARG A 168 1.59 1.59 -17.73
CA ARG A 168 1.62 2.79 -18.58
C ARG A 168 2.35 3.93 -17.90
N LEU A 169 2.06 4.21 -16.62
CA LEU A 169 2.83 5.20 -15.85
C LEU A 169 4.33 4.88 -15.82
N ALA A 170 4.69 3.62 -15.58
CA ALA A 170 6.08 3.18 -15.49
C ALA A 170 6.86 3.30 -16.82
N ARG A 171 6.17 3.21 -17.96
CA ARG A 171 6.79 3.13 -19.31
C ARG A 171 6.61 4.38 -20.16
N GLU A 172 5.42 4.97 -20.13
CA GLU A 172 4.99 6.00 -21.07
C GLU A 172 5.10 7.41 -20.49
N ALA A 173 5.11 7.56 -19.16
CA ALA A 173 5.17 8.89 -18.55
C ALA A 173 6.49 9.60 -18.90
N GLU A 174 6.40 10.89 -19.25
CA GLU A 174 7.58 11.70 -19.58
C GLU A 174 8.42 11.99 -18.32
N VAL A 175 7.76 12.21 -17.19
CA VAL A 175 8.42 12.59 -15.95
C VAL A 175 8.84 11.35 -15.17
N LYS A 176 10.14 11.26 -14.84
CA LYS A 176 10.70 10.14 -14.07
C LYS A 176 9.97 9.86 -12.75
N VAL A 177 9.44 10.89 -12.09
CA VAL A 177 8.68 10.70 -10.84
C VAL A 177 7.38 9.91 -11.09
N TRP A 178 6.67 10.12 -12.19
CA TRP A 178 5.51 9.32 -12.56
C TRP A 178 5.87 7.87 -12.85
N GLN A 179 7.00 7.65 -13.53
CA GLN A 179 7.50 6.30 -13.76
C GLN A 179 7.78 5.55 -12.45
N THR A 180 8.39 6.24 -11.48
CA THR A 180 8.62 5.73 -10.12
C THR A 180 7.31 5.46 -9.38
N LEU A 181 6.35 6.37 -9.45
CA LEU A 181 5.04 6.22 -8.83
C LEU A 181 4.28 5.01 -9.42
N GLY A 182 4.30 4.82 -10.73
CA GLY A 182 3.70 3.65 -11.39
C GLY A 182 4.27 2.33 -10.86
N ARG A 183 5.60 2.22 -10.72
CA ARG A 183 6.24 1.03 -10.14
C ARG A 183 5.90 0.80 -8.68
N LEU A 184 5.76 1.85 -7.88
CA LEU A 184 5.37 1.76 -6.47
C LEU A 184 3.90 1.31 -6.31
N VAL A 185 3.00 1.81 -7.16
CA VAL A 185 1.60 1.35 -7.21
C VAL A 185 1.54 -0.14 -7.56
N LEU A 186 2.31 -0.59 -8.55
CA LEU A 186 2.40 -2.00 -8.91
C LEU A 186 2.97 -2.87 -7.78
N ALA A 187 4.03 -2.41 -7.10
CA ALA A 187 4.59 -3.12 -5.95
C ALA A 187 3.56 -3.25 -4.82
N TRP A 188 2.86 -2.17 -4.48
CA TRP A 188 1.86 -2.17 -3.43
C TRP A 188 0.69 -3.10 -3.75
N LEU A 189 0.16 -3.03 -4.98
CA LEU A 189 -0.87 -3.95 -5.44
C LEU A 189 -0.38 -5.41 -5.43
N SER A 190 0.89 -5.65 -5.74
CA SER A 190 1.46 -7.00 -5.73
C SER A 190 1.47 -7.60 -4.33
N VAL A 191 1.84 -6.80 -3.33
CA VAL A 191 1.80 -7.17 -1.91
C VAL A 191 0.36 -7.50 -1.48
N GLU A 192 -0.59 -6.60 -1.76
CA GLU A 192 -1.97 -6.74 -1.27
C GLU A 192 -2.75 -7.86 -1.98
N SER A 193 -2.43 -8.12 -3.26
CA SER A 193 -3.04 -9.20 -4.05
C SER A 193 -2.27 -10.52 -3.98
N GLY A 194 -1.02 -10.53 -3.52
CA GLY A 194 -0.14 -11.71 -3.59
C GLY A 194 0.23 -12.13 -5.03
N LYS A 195 0.02 -11.29 -6.04
CA LYS A 195 0.41 -11.54 -7.44
C LYS A 195 1.53 -10.61 -7.84
N ASP A 196 2.57 -11.11 -8.51
CA ASP A 196 3.70 -10.28 -8.95
C ASP A 196 3.37 -9.50 -10.23
N TYR A 197 2.72 -8.34 -10.07
CA TYR A 197 2.38 -7.49 -11.21
C TYR A 197 3.56 -6.77 -11.79
N GLN A 198 4.60 -6.45 -11.01
CA GLN A 198 5.80 -5.82 -11.54
C GLN A 198 6.42 -6.71 -12.63
N ARG A 199 6.62 -7.99 -12.34
CA ARG A 199 7.11 -8.95 -13.33
C ARG A 199 6.13 -9.17 -14.47
N ALA A 200 4.85 -9.37 -14.16
CA ALA A 200 3.83 -9.70 -15.15
C ALA A 200 3.64 -8.59 -16.20
N VAL A 201 3.62 -7.32 -15.77
CA VAL A 201 3.35 -6.21 -16.69
C VAL A 201 4.62 -5.54 -17.18
N LEU A 202 5.70 -5.45 -16.41
CA LEU A 202 6.95 -4.77 -16.81
C LEU A 202 7.97 -5.71 -17.47
N GLY A 203 7.85 -7.02 -17.24
CA GLY A 203 8.81 -8.05 -17.66
C GLY A 203 9.96 -8.24 -16.66
N ASP A 204 10.76 -9.30 -16.86
CA ASP A 204 12.03 -9.52 -16.16
C ASP A 204 13.09 -8.55 -16.70
N ASN A 205 12.98 -7.28 -16.34
CA ASN A 205 14.09 -6.35 -16.53
C ASN A 205 15.12 -6.64 -15.44
N GLY A 206 15.93 -7.68 -15.67
CA GLY A 206 17.00 -8.13 -14.78
C GLY A 206 17.77 -6.94 -14.20
N ARG A 207 17.71 -6.81 -12.88
CA ARG A 207 18.74 -6.09 -12.14
C ARG A 207 19.96 -6.99 -11.99
#